data_AF-A0A9P3F3M5-F1
#
_entry.id   AF-A0A9P3F3M5-F1
#
_cell.length_a   1.000
_cell.length_b   1.000
_cell.length_c   1.000
_cell.angle_alpha   90.00
_cell.angle_beta   90.00
_cell.angle_gamma   90.00
#
_symmetry.space_group_name_H-M   'P 1'
#
loop_
_entity.id
_entity.type
_entity.pdbx_description
1 polymer ?
#
loop_
_entity_poly.entity_id
_entity_poly.type
_entity_poly.pdbx_seq_one_letter_code
_entity_poly.pdbx_strand_id
1 'polypeptide(L)'
;MYESFRPHPLLAQVPLTVSPFINLPTSVTLPYTYKSVPSTLPPSVTVDTTNPGVKARYVVSPSGEHAARPEEILASCKSLEEHLNRTRIEAENAIKKWEEAITQRDLAEKRRVAPGWLDRDEKLLQPINSAPAQSAKNQSNQSLLDSSTGNQSSSGFPAMVPRDEGEELDRAFGGLDVK
;
A
#
# COMPACT_ATOMS: atom_id res chain seq x y z
N MET A 1 -53.48 44.77 17.50
CA MET A 1 -52.28 44.26 18.18
C MET A 1 -52.42 44.62 19.65
N TYR A 2 -52.71 43.65 20.51
CA TYR A 2 -52.74 43.88 21.96
C TYR A 2 -51.30 43.82 22.48
N GLU A 3 -50.81 44.90 23.07
CA GLU A 3 -49.52 44.88 23.77
C GLU A 3 -49.68 44.08 25.07
N SER A 4 -49.29 42.81 25.03
CA SER A 4 -49.39 41.87 26.16
C SER A 4 -48.56 42.28 27.39
N PHE A 5 -47.74 43.32 27.30
CA PHE A 5 -46.83 43.77 28.36
C PHE A 5 -47.29 45.04 29.09
N ARG A 6 -48.41 45.66 28.70
CA ARG A 6 -48.99 46.80 29.43
C ARG A 6 -50.23 46.36 30.21
N PRO A 7 -50.24 46.48 31.55
CA PRO A 7 -51.43 46.17 32.33
C PRO A 7 -52.55 47.15 32.00
N HIS A 8 -53.77 46.61 31.90
CA HIS A 8 -54.96 47.40 31.56
C HIS A 8 -55.24 48.42 32.68
N PRO A 9 -55.55 49.70 32.37
CA PRO A 9 -55.74 50.77 33.38
C PRO A 9 -56.79 50.47 34.47
N LEU A 10 -57.79 49.62 34.17
CA LEU A 10 -58.80 49.20 35.16
C LEU A 10 -58.23 48.22 36.21
N LEU A 11 -57.24 47.40 35.83
CA LEU A 11 -56.54 46.50 36.75
C LEU A 11 -55.56 47.23 37.68
N ALA A 12 -55.14 48.44 37.31
CA ALA A 12 -54.30 49.28 38.16
C ALA A 12 -55.09 49.93 39.32
N GLN A 13 -56.42 49.99 39.22
CA GLN A 13 -57.29 50.64 40.22
C GLN A 13 -57.79 49.68 41.30
N VAL A 14 -57.69 48.37 41.07
CA VAL A 14 -58.05 47.36 42.08
C VAL A 14 -56.81 47.13 42.95
N PRO A 15 -56.85 47.39 44.26
CA PRO A 15 -55.76 46.98 45.13
C PRO A 15 -55.65 45.45 45.01
N LEU A 16 -54.50 44.98 44.55
CA LEU A 16 -54.16 43.56 44.57
C LEU A 16 -53.97 43.15 46.04
N THR A 17 -55.07 43.08 46.78
CA THR A 17 -55.10 42.69 48.17
C THR A 17 -54.68 41.24 48.23
N VAL A 18 -53.42 41.03 48.57
CA VAL A 18 -52.92 39.72 48.95
C VAL A 18 -53.72 39.30 50.18
N SER A 19 -54.61 38.32 50.01
CA SER A 19 -55.31 37.72 51.14
C SER A 19 -54.27 37.24 52.15
N PRO A 20 -54.42 37.53 53.46
CA PRO A 20 -53.48 37.06 54.49
C PRO A 20 -53.48 35.52 54.62
N PHE A 21 -54.41 34.84 53.96
CA PHE A 21 -54.48 33.37 53.89
C PHE A 21 -53.92 32.79 52.60
N ILE A 22 -53.49 33.62 51.64
CA ILE A 22 -52.92 33.17 50.37
C ILE A 22 -51.43 33.54 50.35
N ASN A 23 -50.60 32.55 50.64
CA ASN A 23 -49.16 32.66 50.44
C ASN A 23 -48.86 32.54 48.95
N LEU A 24 -48.52 33.65 48.30
CA LEU A 24 -47.96 33.60 46.95
C LEU A 24 -46.56 32.97 47.02
N PRO A 25 -46.19 32.11 46.05
CA PRO A 25 -44.84 31.58 45.98
C PRO A 25 -43.85 32.74 45.87
N THR A 26 -42.97 32.87 46.87
CA THR A 26 -41.92 33.88 46.89
C THR A 26 -40.79 33.45 45.96
N SER A 27 -40.22 34.40 45.21
CA SER A 27 -39.07 34.11 44.35
C SER A 27 -37.89 33.68 45.21
N VAL A 28 -37.37 32.48 44.98
CA VAL A 28 -36.18 31.98 45.67
C VAL A 28 -35.00 32.89 45.32
N THR A 29 -34.45 33.57 46.32
CA THR A 29 -33.23 34.36 46.18
C THR A 29 -32.04 33.42 46.21
N LEU A 30 -31.09 33.64 45.30
CA LEU A 30 -29.85 32.87 45.29
C LEU A 30 -29.08 33.13 46.60
N PRO A 31 -28.53 32.08 47.23
CA PRO A 31 -27.75 32.24 48.46
C PRO A 31 -26.52 33.12 48.23
N TYR A 32 -26.01 33.74 49.31
CA TYR A 32 -24.84 34.64 49.23
C TYR A 32 -23.57 33.96 48.70
N THR A 33 -23.52 32.62 48.73
CA THR A 33 -22.44 31.80 48.18
C THR A 33 -22.64 31.43 46.71
N TYR A 34 -23.71 31.90 46.07
CA TYR A 34 -23.99 31.60 44.68
C TYR A 34 -22.93 32.21 43.76
N LYS A 35 -22.16 31.34 43.11
CA LYS A 35 -21.23 31.71 42.04
C LYS A 35 -21.91 31.45 40.71
N SER A 36 -22.22 32.50 39.95
CA SER A 36 -22.73 32.31 38.59
C SER A 36 -21.59 31.80 37.70
N VAL A 37 -21.74 30.61 37.16
CA VAL A 37 -20.83 30.12 36.12
C VAL A 37 -21.11 30.87 34.81
N PRO A 38 -20.06 31.23 34.04
CA PRO A 38 -20.26 31.79 32.71
C PRO A 38 -21.07 30.82 31.84
N SER A 39 -22.15 31.30 31.20
CA SER A 39 -22.89 30.52 30.19
C SER A 39 -22.10 30.31 28.89
N THR A 40 -20.89 30.82 28.81
CA THR A 40 -20.00 30.63 27.67
C THR A 40 -19.36 29.27 27.78
N LEU A 41 -19.59 28.42 26.79
CA LEU A 41 -18.89 27.14 26.64
C LEU A 41 -17.38 27.35 26.82
N PRO A 42 -16.69 26.46 27.57
CA PRO A 42 -15.24 26.55 27.67
C PRO A 42 -14.61 26.50 26.25
N PRO A 43 -13.51 27.23 26.02
CA PRO A 43 -12.84 27.23 24.73
C PRO A 43 -12.49 25.79 24.34
N SER A 44 -12.85 25.39 23.13
CA SER A 44 -12.56 24.04 22.64
C SER A 44 -11.05 23.82 22.62
N VAL A 45 -10.59 22.74 23.27
CA VAL A 45 -9.17 22.32 23.37
C VAL A 45 -8.47 22.23 22.01
N THR A 46 -9.23 22.17 20.92
CA THR A 46 -8.74 22.01 19.55
C THR A 46 -8.52 23.32 18.80
N VAL A 47 -8.95 24.47 19.35
CA VAL A 47 -8.75 25.80 18.74
C VAL A 47 -7.55 26.45 19.38
N ASP A 48 -6.45 26.56 18.63
CA ASP A 48 -5.27 27.32 19.03
C ASP A 48 -5.65 28.81 19.06
N THR A 49 -5.82 29.36 20.28
CA THR A 49 -6.29 30.74 20.51
C THR A 49 -5.33 31.80 20.00
N THR A 50 -4.09 31.42 19.68
CA THR A 50 -3.07 32.30 19.10
C THR A 50 -3.28 32.55 17.61
N ASN A 51 -3.97 31.64 16.91
CA ASN A 51 -4.17 31.70 15.46
C ASN A 51 -5.59 31.23 15.08
N PRO A 52 -6.60 32.11 15.14
CA PRO A 52 -7.99 31.77 14.85
C PRO A 52 -8.26 31.36 13.39
N GLY A 53 -7.26 31.45 12.51
CA GLY A 53 -7.32 30.98 11.12
C GLY A 53 -6.81 29.55 10.89
N VAL A 54 -6.18 28.91 11.88
CA VAL A 54 -5.61 27.57 11.74
C VAL A 54 -6.68 26.54 12.10
N LYS A 55 -7.05 25.71 11.11
CA LYS A 55 -8.05 24.65 11.26
C LYS A 55 -7.62 23.68 12.38
N ALA A 56 -8.55 23.35 13.27
CA ALA A 56 -8.33 22.47 14.41
C ALA A 56 -7.69 21.13 14.03
N ARG A 57 -6.69 20.71 14.81
CA ARG A 57 -6.06 19.38 14.73
C ARG A 57 -6.80 18.46 15.70
N TYR A 58 -7.49 17.46 15.14
CA TYR A 58 -8.40 16.58 15.91
C TYR A 58 -7.75 15.27 16.33
N VAL A 59 -6.72 14.84 15.61
CA VAL A 59 -6.02 13.58 15.88
C VAL A 59 -4.68 13.93 16.48
N VAL A 60 -4.44 13.53 17.72
CA VAL A 60 -3.15 13.72 18.41
C VAL A 60 -2.59 12.33 18.68
N SER A 61 -1.36 12.07 18.25
CA SER A 61 -0.67 10.84 18.58
C SER A 61 -0.43 10.78 20.10
N PRO A 62 -0.43 9.58 20.72
CA PRO A 62 -0.13 9.44 22.15
C PRO A 62 1.28 9.94 22.51
N SER A 63 2.20 10.02 21.53
CA SER A 63 3.52 10.64 21.67
C SER A 63 3.48 12.18 21.66
N GLY A 64 2.34 12.80 21.36
CA GLY A 64 2.17 14.26 21.31
C GLY A 64 2.86 14.97 20.14
N GLU A 65 3.75 14.27 19.43
CA GLU A 65 4.56 14.83 18.34
C GLU A 65 3.77 15.03 17.05
N HIS A 66 2.75 14.21 16.80
CA HIS A 66 1.97 14.27 15.57
C HIS A 66 0.52 14.62 15.87
N ALA A 67 0.18 15.90 15.72
CA ALA A 67 -1.19 16.35 15.69
C ALA A 67 -1.59 16.59 14.22
N ALA A 68 -2.51 15.78 13.71
CA ALA A 68 -2.92 15.81 12.30
C ALA A 68 -4.42 16.08 12.16
N ARG A 69 -4.80 16.52 10.96
CA ARG A 69 -6.20 16.66 10.55
C ARG A 69 -6.64 15.39 9.81
N PRO A 70 -7.91 14.94 9.94
CA PRO A 70 -8.40 13.79 9.20
C PRO A 70 -8.16 13.89 7.68
N GLU A 71 -8.37 15.07 7.10
CA GLU A 71 -8.13 15.32 5.67
C GLU A 71 -6.66 15.17 5.27
N GLU A 72 -5.74 15.54 6.16
CA GLU A 72 -4.30 15.43 5.93
C GLU A 72 -3.85 13.97 6.00
N ILE A 73 -4.43 13.20 6.92
CA ILE A 73 -4.22 11.75 6.99
C ILE A 73 -4.75 11.08 5.72
N LEU A 74 -5.94 11.45 5.25
CA LEU A 74 -6.49 10.92 3.99
C LEU A 74 -5.61 11.27 2.78
N ALA A 75 -5.10 12.51 2.72
CA ALA A 75 -4.17 12.92 1.66
C ALA A 75 -2.87 12.10 1.73
N SER A 76 -2.32 11.90 2.92
CA SER A 76 -1.13 11.07 3.14
C SER A 76 -1.37 9.63 2.69
N CYS A 77 -2.50 9.01 3.06
CA CYS A 77 -2.84 7.65 2.65
C CYS A 77 -2.97 7.53 1.13
N LYS A 78 -3.62 8.51 0.46
CA LYS A 78 -3.74 8.53 -1.00
C LYS A 78 -2.40 8.68 -1.70
N SER A 79 -1.52 9.55 -1.20
CA SER A 79 -0.17 9.72 -1.75
C SER A 79 0.67 8.44 -1.61
N LEU A 80 0.52 7.73 -0.49
CA LEU A 80 1.18 6.45 -0.24
C LEU A 80 0.67 5.38 -1.23
N GLU A 81 -0.64 5.30 -1.42
CA GLU A 81 -1.27 4.39 -2.37
C GLU A 81 -0.77 4.63 -3.80
N GLU A 82 -0.76 5.89 -4.25
CA GLU A 82 -0.26 6.27 -5.58
C GLU A 82 1.22 5.88 -5.74
N HIS A 83 2.04 6.15 -4.71
CA HIS A 83 3.45 5.79 -4.72
C HIS A 83 3.65 4.27 -4.83
N LEU A 84 2.92 3.47 -4.04
CA LEU A 84 3.00 2.01 -4.09
C LEU A 84 2.52 1.45 -5.43
N ASN A 85 1.50 2.05 -6.03
CA ASN A 85 1.04 1.64 -7.35
C ASN A 85 2.08 1.99 -8.43
N ARG A 86 2.71 3.16 -8.34
CA ARG A 86 3.79 3.56 -9.23
C ARG A 86 4.98 2.58 -9.16
N THR A 87 5.41 2.21 -7.96
CA THR A 87 6.54 1.28 -7.78
C THR A 87 6.22 -0.13 -8.28
N ARG A 88 4.98 -0.61 -8.10
CA ARG A 88 4.53 -1.89 -8.68
C ARG A 88 4.57 -1.88 -10.20
N ILE A 89 3.99 -0.86 -10.83
CA ILE A 89 3.95 -0.73 -12.29
C ILE A 89 5.37 -0.61 -12.86
N GLU A 90 6.24 0.15 -12.20
CA GLU A 90 7.64 0.29 -12.58
C GLU A 90 8.38 -1.05 -12.53
N ALA A 91 8.19 -1.84 -11.46
CA ALA A 91 8.77 -3.16 -11.32
C ALA A 91 8.26 -4.15 -12.40
N GLU A 92 6.95 -4.19 -12.64
CA GLU A 92 6.35 -5.01 -13.69
C GLU A 92 6.89 -4.66 -15.08
N ASN A 93 7.03 -3.36 -15.36
CA ASN A 93 7.61 -2.88 -16.62
C ASN A 93 9.10 -3.21 -16.73
N ALA A 94 9.84 -3.17 -15.63
CA ALA A 94 11.25 -3.57 -15.61
C ALA A 94 11.43 -5.06 -15.93
N ILE A 95 10.58 -5.92 -15.36
CA ILE A 95 10.57 -7.36 -15.66
C ILE A 95 10.25 -7.61 -17.13
N LYS A 96 9.19 -7.01 -17.67
CA LYS A 96 8.81 -7.15 -19.09
C LYS A 96 9.93 -6.70 -20.02
N LYS A 97 10.55 -5.55 -19.76
CA LYS A 97 11.70 -5.06 -20.54
C LYS A 97 12.89 -6.02 -20.49
N TRP A 98 13.14 -6.63 -19.32
CA TRP A 98 14.21 -7.61 -19.17
C TRP A 98 13.92 -8.89 -19.95
N GLU A 99 12.69 -9.41 -19.89
CA GLU A 99 12.26 -10.56 -20.68
C GLU A 99 12.36 -10.28 -22.19
N GLU A 100 11.88 -9.12 -22.64
CA GLU A 100 12.01 -8.68 -24.03
C GLU A 100 13.48 -8.58 -24.46
N ALA A 101 14.36 -8.05 -23.61
CA ALA A 101 15.79 -7.97 -23.92
C ALA A 101 16.45 -9.36 -24.03
N ILE A 102 16.03 -10.33 -23.23
CA ILE A 102 16.49 -11.73 -23.35
C ILE A 102 16.01 -12.32 -24.66
N THR A 103 14.71 -12.23 -24.95
CA THR A 103 14.15 -12.79 -26.19
C THR A 103 14.78 -12.18 -27.43
N GLN A 104 15.06 -10.87 -27.43
CA GLN A 104 15.75 -10.18 -28.53
C GLN A 104 17.19 -10.67 -28.70
N ARG A 105 17.94 -10.86 -27.60
CA ARG A 105 19.30 -11.40 -27.66
C ARG A 105 19.29 -12.82 -28.20
N ASP A 106 18.41 -13.68 -27.69
CA ASP A 106 18.28 -15.07 -28.14
C ASP A 106 17.90 -15.13 -29.62
N LEU A 107 16.99 -14.25 -30.06
CA LEU A 107 16.61 -14.14 -31.47
C LEU A 107 17.82 -13.69 -32.31
N ALA A 108 18.57 -12.68 -31.87
CA ALA A 108 19.76 -12.22 -32.57
C ALA A 108 20.84 -13.30 -32.66
N GLU A 109 21.07 -14.07 -31.59
CA GLU A 109 21.97 -15.21 -31.59
C GLU A 109 21.49 -16.31 -32.54
N LYS A 110 20.19 -16.65 -32.54
CA LYS A 110 19.64 -17.63 -33.48
C LYS A 110 19.73 -17.15 -34.94
N ARG A 111 19.48 -15.86 -35.21
CA ARG A 111 19.67 -15.23 -36.53
C ARG A 111 21.14 -15.25 -36.96
N ARG A 112 22.07 -15.08 -36.02
CA ARG A 112 23.51 -15.19 -36.27
C ARG A 112 23.91 -16.62 -36.62
N VAL A 113 23.39 -17.61 -35.90
CA VAL A 113 23.70 -19.04 -36.10
C VAL A 113 23.10 -19.56 -37.41
N ALA A 114 21.87 -19.17 -37.74
CA ALA A 114 21.17 -19.65 -38.91
C ALA A 114 20.50 -18.49 -39.67
N PRO A 115 21.27 -17.70 -40.42
CA PRO A 115 20.73 -16.58 -41.19
C PRO A 115 19.72 -17.09 -42.23
N GLY A 116 18.51 -16.54 -42.22
CA GLY A 116 17.45 -16.87 -43.19
C GLY A 116 16.72 -18.19 -42.96
N TRP A 117 17.12 -19.02 -41.98
CA TRP A 117 16.41 -20.26 -41.62
C TRP A 117 15.22 -19.99 -40.68
N LEU A 118 15.29 -18.97 -39.85
CA LEU A 118 14.29 -18.67 -38.82
C LEU A 118 13.11 -17.82 -39.34
N ASP A 119 13.37 -16.99 -40.37
CA ASP A 119 12.40 -16.04 -40.92
C ASP A 119 11.71 -16.55 -42.21
N ARG A 120 12.04 -17.77 -42.69
CA ARG A 120 11.43 -18.36 -43.90
C ARG A 120 10.61 -19.61 -43.55
N ASP A 121 9.43 -19.72 -44.16
CA ASP A 121 8.52 -20.86 -43.98
C ASP A 121 8.98 -22.13 -44.74
N GLU A 122 9.90 -21.98 -45.69
CA GLU A 122 10.45 -23.06 -46.49
C GLU A 122 11.49 -23.86 -45.70
N LYS A 123 11.04 -24.94 -45.04
CA LYS A 123 11.92 -25.89 -44.36
C LYS A 123 12.30 -27.03 -45.31
N LEU A 124 13.55 -27.48 -45.24
CA LEU A 124 13.99 -28.66 -45.99
C LEU A 124 13.13 -29.87 -45.61
N LEU A 125 12.64 -30.60 -46.61
CA LEU A 125 11.92 -31.85 -46.40
C LEU A 125 12.82 -32.84 -45.66
N GLN A 126 12.39 -33.26 -44.48
CA GLN A 126 13.02 -34.34 -43.76
C GLN A 126 12.43 -35.68 -44.22
N PRO A 127 13.26 -36.70 -44.45
CA PRO A 127 12.75 -38.03 -44.76
C PRO A 127 11.95 -38.56 -43.56
N ILE A 128 10.71 -38.94 -43.81
CA ILE A 128 9.93 -39.73 -42.85
C ILE A 128 10.42 -41.17 -42.91
N ASN A 129 10.87 -41.71 -41.78
CA ASN A 129 11.13 -43.14 -41.67
C ASN A 129 9.77 -43.85 -41.74
N SER A 130 9.49 -44.52 -42.86
CA SER A 130 8.33 -45.40 -43.02
C SER A 130 8.55 -46.68 -42.21
N ALA A 131 8.63 -46.57 -40.88
CA ALA A 131 8.52 -47.69 -39.96
C ALA A 131 7.18 -47.56 -39.22
N PRO A 132 6.37 -48.63 -39.11
CA PRO A 132 5.05 -48.53 -38.53
C PRO A 132 5.16 -48.15 -37.06
N ALA A 133 4.33 -47.19 -36.66
CA ALA A 133 4.24 -46.66 -35.32
C ALA A 133 3.90 -47.77 -34.31
N GLN A 134 4.92 -48.32 -33.66
CA GLN A 134 4.77 -48.96 -32.36
C GLN A 134 5.94 -48.53 -31.46
N SER A 135 5.57 -47.86 -30.37
CA SER A 135 6.38 -47.61 -29.17
C SER A 135 7.38 -46.44 -29.23
N ALA A 136 6.89 -45.24 -28.91
CA ALA A 136 7.71 -44.20 -28.29
C ALA A 136 6.86 -43.27 -27.40
N LYS A 137 6.28 -43.84 -26.34
CA LYS A 137 6.13 -43.11 -25.07
C LYS A 137 7.39 -43.43 -24.27
N ASN A 138 8.08 -42.40 -23.80
CA ASN A 138 9.36 -42.42 -23.08
C ASN A 138 10.57 -42.85 -23.91
N GLN A 139 11.40 -41.88 -24.30
CA GLN A 139 12.78 -41.88 -23.85
C GLN A 139 13.41 -40.51 -24.05
N SER A 140 13.80 -39.94 -22.91
CA SER A 140 14.77 -38.88 -22.74
C SER A 140 15.96 -38.99 -23.67
N ASN A 141 16.41 -37.82 -24.13
CA ASN A 141 17.71 -37.52 -24.71
C ASN A 141 18.88 -38.30 -24.08
N GLN A 142 19.14 -39.54 -24.51
CA GLN A 142 20.46 -40.14 -24.35
C GLN A 142 21.23 -39.89 -25.65
N SER A 143 22.13 -38.92 -25.57
CA SER A 143 23.11 -38.65 -26.62
C SER A 143 24.06 -39.85 -26.71
N LEU A 144 24.25 -40.38 -27.91
CA LEU A 144 25.06 -41.57 -28.22
C LEU A 144 26.58 -41.42 -27.92
N LEU A 145 26.98 -40.28 -27.34
CA LEU A 145 28.33 -39.96 -26.89
C LEU A 145 28.53 -40.18 -25.37
N ASP A 146 27.46 -40.45 -24.62
CA ASP A 146 27.50 -40.60 -23.15
C ASP A 146 27.76 -42.04 -22.69
N SER A 147 27.86 -43.00 -23.61
CA SER A 147 28.17 -44.40 -23.31
C SER A 147 29.62 -44.74 -23.71
N SER A 148 30.59 -44.20 -22.99
CA SER A 148 31.96 -44.73 -23.02
C SER A 148 32.38 -45.24 -21.64
N THR A 149 32.32 -46.57 -21.51
CA THR A 149 32.92 -47.34 -20.44
C THR A 149 34.45 -47.32 -20.54
N GLY A 150 35.13 -47.25 -19.39
CA GLY A 150 36.37 -47.99 -19.19
C GLY A 150 37.68 -47.20 -19.18
N ASN A 151 38.12 -46.91 -17.96
CA ASN A 151 39.50 -46.74 -17.49
C ASN A 151 40.61 -47.37 -18.38
N GLN A 152 41.44 -46.56 -19.05
CA GLN A 152 42.92 -46.68 -19.10
C GLN A 152 43.57 -45.65 -20.04
N SER A 153 44.45 -44.83 -19.45
CA SER A 153 45.65 -44.17 -20.02
C SER A 153 45.54 -43.51 -21.41
N SER A 154 45.44 -42.18 -21.45
CA SER A 154 46.17 -41.35 -22.42
C SER A 154 46.21 -39.87 -22.01
N SER A 155 47.41 -39.43 -21.62
CA SER A 155 48.04 -38.15 -21.98
C SER A 155 47.17 -36.89 -22.21
N GLY A 156 47.31 -35.93 -21.28
CA GLY A 156 47.93 -34.65 -21.66
C GLY A 156 47.07 -33.48 -22.13
N PHE A 157 45.80 -33.37 -21.72
CA PHE A 157 45.03 -32.12 -21.89
C PHE A 157 44.35 -31.71 -20.59
N PRO A 158 44.45 -30.45 -20.13
CA PRO A 158 43.68 -30.00 -18.99
C PRO A 158 42.21 -29.93 -19.39
N ALA A 159 41.46 -30.97 -19.02
CA ALA A 159 40.00 -30.94 -19.06
C ALA A 159 39.54 -29.80 -18.15
N MET A 160 38.99 -28.75 -18.74
CA MET A 160 38.32 -27.67 -18.02
C MET A 160 37.10 -28.28 -17.33
N VAL A 161 37.27 -28.65 -16.06
CA VAL A 161 36.19 -29.09 -15.19
C VAL A 161 35.16 -27.96 -15.18
N PRO A 162 33.88 -28.23 -15.50
CA PRO A 162 32.82 -27.26 -15.34
C PRO A 162 32.83 -26.79 -13.88
N ARG A 163 33.18 -25.53 -13.64
CA ARG A 163 33.15 -24.95 -12.30
C ARG A 163 31.69 -24.81 -11.91
N ASP A 164 31.31 -25.46 -10.83
CA ASP A 164 29.98 -25.31 -10.26
C ASP A 164 29.92 -23.94 -9.57
N GLU A 165 29.44 -22.95 -10.32
CA GLU A 165 29.30 -21.57 -9.84
C GLU A 165 28.42 -21.48 -8.58
N GLY A 166 27.52 -22.46 -8.37
CA GLY A 166 26.67 -22.53 -7.18
C GLY A 166 27.47 -22.78 -5.90
N GLU A 167 28.47 -23.67 -5.95
CA GLU A 167 29.33 -23.97 -4.80
C GLU A 167 30.26 -22.78 -4.48
N GLU A 168 30.72 -22.04 -5.50
CA GLU A 168 31.52 -20.82 -5.28
C GLU A 168 30.71 -19.71 -4.62
N LEU A 169 29.44 -19.55 -5.00
CA LEU A 169 28.54 -18.57 -4.37
C LEU A 169 28.18 -18.97 -2.94
N ASP A 170 27.93 -20.25 -2.66
CA ASP A 170 27.63 -20.72 -1.30
C ASP A 170 28.86 -20.60 -0.38
N ARG A 171 30.07 -20.75 -0.93
CA ARG A 171 31.31 -20.51 -0.19
C ARG A 171 31.56 -19.02 0.10
N ALA A 172 31.15 -18.14 -0.81
CA ALA A 172 31.30 -16.70 -0.66
C ALA A 172 30.22 -16.07 0.24
N PHE A 173 28.99 -16.60 0.20
CA PHE A 173 27.81 -15.97 0.80
C PHE A 173 27.06 -16.85 1.82
N GLY A 174 27.28 -18.17 1.85
CA GLY A 174 26.58 -19.10 2.75
C GLY A 174 26.91 -18.92 4.23
N GLY A 175 27.91 -18.10 4.56
CA GLY A 175 28.24 -17.69 5.93
C GLY A 175 27.68 -16.32 6.36
N LEU A 176 26.93 -15.61 5.51
CA LEU A 176 26.37 -14.31 5.85
C LEU A 176 25.05 -14.48 6.62
N ASP A 177 25.13 -14.45 7.94
CA ASP A 177 23.96 -14.33 8.82
C ASP A 177 23.42 -12.89 8.71
N VAL A 178 22.54 -12.66 7.74
CA VAL A 178 21.84 -11.39 7.56
C VAL A 178 20.71 -11.32 8.60
N LYS A 179 20.94 -10.55 9.66
CA LYS A 179 19.91 -10.17 10.64
C LYS A 179 18.97 -9.11 10.11
#